data_AF-A0A9P1M3I3-F1
#
_entry.id   AF-A0A9P1M3I3-F1
#
_cell.length_a   1.000
_cell.length_b   1.000
_cell.length_c   1.000
_cell.angle_alpha   90.00
_cell.angle_beta   90.00
_cell.angle_gamma   90.00
#
_symmetry.space_group_name_H-M   'P 1'
#
loop_
_entity.id
_entity.type
_entity.pdbx_description
1 polymer ?
#
loop_
_entity_poly.entity_id
_entity_poly.type
_entity_poly.pdbx_seq_one_letter_code
_entity_poly.pdbx_strand_id
1 'polypeptide(L)'
;MGSSKLPKLQLPKDEAAQKRLIEASDLAKTGELKAGQQMLKEGVASGLIAAPLQRQVLAWWSAGEYDLLPEKKTPPESKASPTVDDLEAQVVRLMKERQWSRKEACQYIDEGGLDMEQMQAEMNSPMDDAFEKLKQQGPPQWFVEAMTNAQEKAKQEAEGPENSR
;
A
#
# COMPACT_ATOMS: atom_id res chain seq x y z
N MET A 1 11.17 -6.74 39.66
CA MET A 1 11.93 -7.32 38.53
C MET A 1 12.51 -6.17 37.74
N GLY A 2 13.82 -6.20 37.47
CA GLY A 2 14.59 -5.02 37.08
C GLY A 2 14.12 -4.38 35.78
N SER A 3 13.78 -3.09 35.84
CA SER A 3 13.65 -2.20 34.69
C SER A 3 15.02 -2.05 34.05
N SER A 4 15.38 -3.04 33.24
CA SER A 4 16.60 -3.03 32.43
C SER A 4 16.47 -1.86 31.46
N LYS A 5 17.15 -0.76 31.74
CA LYS A 5 17.26 0.37 30.81
C LYS A 5 17.73 -0.18 29.48
N LEU A 6 16.85 -0.18 28.48
CA LEU A 6 17.18 -0.62 27.13
C LEU A 6 18.37 0.18 26.62
N PRO A 7 19.35 -0.45 25.97
CA PRO A 7 20.49 0.25 25.44
C PRO A 7 20.03 1.25 24.36
N LYS A 8 20.61 2.45 24.37
CA LYS A 8 20.31 3.46 23.36
C LYS A 8 20.76 2.96 21.98
N LEU A 9 19.80 2.73 21.09
CA LEU A 9 20.05 2.32 19.71
C LEU A 9 20.84 3.39 18.97
N GLN A 10 22.03 3.02 18.51
CA GLN A 10 22.82 3.85 17.62
C GLN A 10 22.53 3.48 16.18
N LEU A 11 21.48 4.08 15.62
CA LEU A 11 21.06 3.74 14.26
C LEU A 11 22.11 4.19 13.23
N PRO A 12 22.41 3.35 12.22
CA PRO A 12 23.29 3.74 11.12
C PRO A 12 22.64 4.88 10.35
N LYS A 13 23.44 5.82 9.85
CA LYS A 13 22.96 6.87 8.93
C LYS A 13 22.73 6.35 7.51
N ASP A 14 23.24 5.16 7.22
CA ASP A 14 23.24 4.53 5.91
C ASP A 14 21.89 3.88 5.62
N GLU A 15 21.25 4.26 4.50
CA GLU A 15 19.91 3.78 4.15
C GLU A 15 19.89 2.26 3.90
N ALA A 16 20.97 1.71 3.35
CA ALA A 16 21.09 0.27 3.12
C ALA A 16 21.17 -0.52 4.44
N ALA A 17 21.85 0.04 5.45
CA ALA A 17 21.95 -0.57 6.77
C ALA A 17 20.63 -0.45 7.54
N GLN A 18 19.90 0.66 7.40
CA GLN A 18 18.56 0.84 7.97
C GLN A 18 17.55 -0.15 7.39
N LYS A 19 17.50 -0.31 6.06
CA LYS A 19 16.60 -1.28 5.40
C LYS A 19 16.82 -2.71 5.91
N ARG A 20 18.08 -3.14 5.99
CA ARG A 20 18.39 -4.48 6.55
C ARG A 20 17.99 -4.64 8.01
N LEU A 21 18.07 -3.58 8.82
CA LEU A 21 17.63 -3.62 10.22
C LEU A 21 16.11 -3.76 10.33
N ILE A 22 15.35 -3.08 9.46
CA ILE A 22 13.89 -3.20 9.38
C ILE A 22 13.52 -4.63 8.97
N GLU A 23 14.04 -5.12 7.86
CA GLU A 23 13.75 -6.47 7.34
C GLU A 23 14.05 -7.55 8.39
N ALA A 24 15.20 -7.45 9.06
CA ALA A 24 15.56 -8.38 10.13
C ALA A 24 14.63 -8.30 11.34
N SER A 25 14.09 -7.12 11.64
CA SER A 25 13.17 -6.90 12.77
C SER A 25 11.75 -7.35 12.46
N ASP A 26 11.30 -7.19 11.21
CA ASP A 26 10.03 -7.72 10.74
C ASP A 26 10.02 -9.24 10.79
N LEU A 27 11.11 -9.89 10.39
CA LEU A 27 11.29 -11.32 10.56
C LEU A 27 11.25 -11.71 12.05
N ALA A 28 11.90 -10.96 12.92
CA ALA A 28 11.84 -11.24 14.35
C ALA A 28 10.40 -11.08 14.92
N LYS A 29 9.64 -10.08 14.44
CA LYS A 29 8.25 -9.79 14.81
C LYS A 29 7.28 -10.88 14.34
N THR A 30 7.50 -11.46 13.16
CA THR A 30 6.67 -12.57 12.63
C THR A 30 6.99 -13.93 13.26
N GLY A 31 7.97 -13.98 14.18
CA GLY A 31 8.40 -15.20 14.88
C GLY A 31 9.61 -15.89 14.26
N GLU A 32 10.12 -15.38 13.14
CA GLU A 32 11.31 -15.83 12.41
C GLU A 32 12.61 -15.26 13.03
N LEU A 33 12.74 -15.33 14.37
CA LEU A 33 13.87 -14.78 15.14
C LEU A 33 15.25 -15.26 14.64
N LYS A 34 15.35 -16.52 14.21
CA LYS A 34 16.60 -17.08 13.69
C LYS A 34 16.97 -16.47 12.33
N ALA A 35 15.99 -16.24 11.46
CA ALA A 35 16.21 -15.61 10.17
C ALA A 35 16.62 -14.14 10.35
N GLY A 36 15.94 -13.41 11.25
CA GLY A 36 16.34 -12.05 11.62
C GLY A 36 17.75 -11.96 12.19
N GLN A 37 18.13 -12.88 13.09
CA GLN A 37 19.50 -12.96 13.61
C GLN A 37 20.54 -13.26 12.55
N GLN A 38 20.22 -14.11 11.57
CA GLN A 38 21.08 -14.43 10.43
C GLN A 38 21.33 -13.18 9.58
N MET A 39 20.29 -12.43 9.22
CA MET A 39 20.41 -11.19 8.45
C MET A 39 21.27 -10.13 9.16
N LEU A 40 21.13 -10.00 10.48
CA LEU A 40 21.99 -9.11 11.26
C LEU A 40 23.46 -9.56 11.23
N LYS A 41 23.73 -10.87 11.37
CA LYS A 41 25.09 -11.41 11.28
C LYS A 41 25.70 -11.15 9.91
N GLU A 42 24.94 -11.32 8.84
CA GLU A 42 25.38 -11.03 7.48
C GLU A 42 25.64 -9.54 7.26
N GLY A 43 24.79 -8.66 7.80
CA GLY A 43 25.03 -7.21 7.78
C GLY A 43 26.27 -6.79 8.55
N VAL A 44 26.61 -7.47 9.64
CA VAL A 44 27.87 -7.24 10.38
C VAL A 44 29.07 -7.78 9.60
N ALA A 45 28.96 -8.98 9.02
CA ALA A 45 30.03 -9.58 8.23
C ALA A 45 30.37 -8.76 6.97
N SER A 46 29.37 -8.14 6.34
CA SER A 46 29.55 -7.25 5.20
C SER A 46 30.00 -5.83 5.58
N GLY A 47 30.16 -5.53 6.88
CA GLY A 47 30.52 -4.21 7.38
C GLY A 47 29.41 -3.15 7.25
N LEU A 48 28.19 -3.54 6.85
CA LEU A 48 27.03 -2.65 6.75
C LEU A 48 26.50 -2.25 8.14
N ILE A 49 26.58 -3.16 9.10
CA ILE A 49 26.07 -2.99 10.47
C ILE A 49 27.23 -3.10 11.44
N ALA A 50 27.29 -2.20 12.42
CA ALA A 50 28.29 -2.28 13.48
C ALA A 50 27.98 -3.44 14.45
N ALA A 51 28.97 -4.25 14.82
CA ALA A 51 28.78 -5.33 15.81
C ALA A 51 28.19 -4.87 17.17
N PRO A 52 28.50 -3.67 17.69
CA PRO A 52 27.81 -3.13 18.87
C PRO A 52 26.30 -2.93 18.66
N LEU A 53 25.90 -2.48 17.46
CA LEU A 53 24.49 -2.25 17.12
C LEU A 53 23.72 -3.57 17.09
N GLN A 54 24.28 -4.65 16.52
CA GLN A 54 23.67 -5.98 16.55
C GLN A 54 23.29 -6.40 17.98
N ARG A 55 24.19 -6.21 18.95
CA ARG A 55 23.91 -6.55 20.36
C ARG A 55 22.80 -5.71 20.97
N GLN A 56 22.73 -4.42 20.62
CA GLN A 56 21.66 -3.53 21.06
C GLN A 56 20.30 -3.98 20.51
N VAL A 57 20.26 -4.32 19.23
CA VAL A 57 19.04 -4.81 18.55
C VAL A 57 18.54 -6.10 19.18
N LEU A 58 19.43 -7.06 19.44
CA LEU A 58 19.04 -8.32 20.08
C LEU A 58 18.51 -8.10 21.52
N ALA A 59 19.07 -7.13 22.25
CA ALA A 59 18.55 -6.76 23.56
C ALA A 59 17.14 -6.16 23.48
N TRP A 60 16.86 -5.38 22.45
CA TRP A 60 15.52 -4.83 22.17
C TRP A 60 14.51 -5.93 21.82
N TRP A 61 14.86 -6.84 20.90
CA TRP A 61 14.01 -7.97 20.55
C TRP A 61 13.70 -8.86 21.77
N SER A 62 14.68 -9.07 22.65
CA SER A 62 14.47 -9.84 23.88
C SER A 62 13.52 -9.17 24.88
N ALA A 63 13.34 -7.86 24.78
CA ALA A 63 12.38 -7.09 25.56
C ALA A 63 11.00 -7.00 24.88
N GLY A 64 10.83 -7.63 23.71
CA GLY A 64 9.60 -7.56 22.92
C GLY A 64 9.50 -6.30 22.06
N GLU A 65 10.57 -5.50 21.98
CA GLU A 65 10.62 -4.28 21.18
C GLU A 65 11.30 -4.57 19.84
N TYR A 66 10.50 -4.62 18.78
CA TYR A 66 10.97 -4.90 17.41
C TYR A 66 11.03 -3.64 16.55
N ASP A 67 10.52 -2.50 17.04
CA ASP A 67 10.45 -1.26 16.31
C ASP A 67 11.72 -0.41 16.55
N LEU A 68 12.75 -0.67 15.74
CA LEU A 68 14.10 -0.16 16.00
C LEU A 68 14.35 1.25 15.48
N LEU A 69 13.58 1.70 14.49
CA LEU A 69 13.70 3.04 13.94
C LEU A 69 12.62 3.91 14.60
N PRO A 70 12.98 5.02 15.28
CA PRO A 70 12.05 6.12 15.35
C PRO A 70 11.90 6.57 13.91
N GLU A 71 10.71 6.37 13.35
CA GLU A 71 10.32 6.91 12.06
C GLU A 71 10.95 8.29 11.86
N LYS A 72 11.63 8.44 10.73
CA LYS A 72 12.21 9.69 10.26
C LYS A 72 11.07 10.65 9.94
N LYS A 73 10.26 11.11 10.92
CA LYS A 73 9.10 11.99 10.72
C LYS A 73 8.48 11.86 9.32
N THR A 74 8.11 10.65 8.94
CA THR A 74 6.86 10.54 8.19
C THR A 74 5.80 11.09 9.15
N PRO A 75 4.89 11.96 8.69
CA PRO A 75 3.76 12.38 9.52
C PRO A 75 3.14 11.08 10.06
N PRO A 76 2.79 11.06 11.35
CA PRO A 76 2.55 9.82 12.06
C PRO A 76 1.51 9.00 11.31
N GLU A 77 1.91 7.83 10.82
CA GLU A 77 1.01 6.70 10.59
C GLU A 77 0.76 6.00 11.94
N SER A 78 0.62 6.82 12.96
CA SER A 78 -0.25 6.51 14.08
C SER A 78 -1.64 6.49 13.47
N LYS A 79 -2.37 5.42 13.70
CA LYS A 79 -3.77 5.56 14.08
C LYS A 79 -3.83 6.48 15.29
N ALA A 80 -3.59 7.78 15.07
CA ALA A 80 -3.99 8.80 15.99
C ALA A 80 -5.48 8.57 16.06
N SER A 81 -5.96 8.12 17.21
CA SER A 81 -7.35 8.34 17.60
C SER A 81 -7.67 9.75 17.11
N PRO A 82 -8.52 9.88 16.07
CA PRO A 82 -8.65 11.14 15.37
C PRO A 82 -8.99 12.17 16.44
N THR A 83 -8.24 13.28 16.46
CA THR A 83 -8.56 14.32 17.42
C THR A 83 -10.00 14.75 17.15
N VAL A 84 -10.72 15.18 18.19
CA VAL A 84 -12.16 15.47 18.05
C VAL A 84 -12.40 16.47 16.89
N ASP A 85 -11.44 17.36 16.65
CA ASP A 85 -11.42 18.30 15.52
C ASP A 85 -11.30 17.62 14.15
N ASP A 86 -10.51 16.55 14.02
CA ASP A 86 -10.36 15.77 12.78
C ASP A 86 -11.62 14.95 12.45
N LEU A 87 -12.29 14.41 13.48
CA LEU A 87 -13.58 13.72 13.31
C LEU A 87 -14.65 14.67 12.81
N GLU A 88 -14.77 15.86 13.40
CA GLU A 88 -15.75 16.85 12.93
C GLU A 88 -15.47 17.31 11.51
N ALA A 89 -14.20 17.46 11.12
CA ALA A 89 -13.83 17.79 9.75
C ALA A 89 -14.22 16.67 8.76
N GLN A 90 -14.01 15.40 9.12
CA GLN A 90 -14.40 14.24 8.30
C GLN A 90 -15.93 14.13 8.17
N VAL A 91 -16.66 14.34 9.27
CA VAL A 91 -18.13 14.38 9.28
C VAL A 91 -18.63 15.48 8.34
N VAL A 92 -18.09 16.71 8.45
CA VAL A 92 -18.50 17.84 7.59
C VAL A 92 -18.20 17.56 6.11
N ARG A 93 -17.09 16.88 5.83
CA ARG A 93 -16.74 16.48 4.46
C ARG A 93 -17.74 15.46 3.90
N LEU A 94 -18.04 14.40 4.65
CA LEU A 94 -19.05 13.40 4.29
C LEU A 94 -20.44 14.01 4.09
N MET A 95 -20.84 14.95 4.95
CA MET A 95 -22.09 15.69 4.82
C MET A 95 -22.15 16.52 3.53
N LYS A 96 -21.03 17.14 3.10
CA LYS A 96 -20.97 17.93 1.87
C LYS A 96 -20.94 17.06 0.61
N GLU A 97 -20.18 15.97 0.63
CA GLU A 97 -19.97 15.11 -0.53
C GLU A 97 -21.17 14.19 -0.78
N ARG A 98 -21.75 13.59 0.28
CA ARG A 98 -22.82 12.59 0.17
C ARG A 98 -24.20 13.11 0.58
N GLN A 99 -24.30 14.39 1.00
CA GLN A 99 -25.52 14.99 1.54
C GLN A 99 -26.15 14.20 2.69
N TRP A 100 -25.32 13.50 3.47
CA TRP A 100 -25.77 12.71 4.62
C TRP A 100 -26.07 13.57 5.83
N SER A 101 -26.93 13.06 6.72
CA SER A 101 -27.15 13.69 8.01
C SER A 101 -25.91 13.54 8.91
N ARG A 102 -25.69 14.48 9.84
CA ARG A 102 -24.54 14.43 10.76
C ARG A 102 -24.45 13.09 11.50
N LYS A 103 -25.60 12.50 11.86
CA LYS A 103 -25.69 11.23 12.56
C LYS A 103 -25.23 10.06 11.69
N GLU A 104 -25.64 10.01 10.43
CA GLU A 104 -25.20 8.98 9.49
C GLU A 104 -23.71 9.09 9.16
N ALA A 105 -23.20 10.32 9.01
CA ALA A 105 -21.77 10.54 8.79
C ALA A 105 -20.91 10.12 10.00
N CYS A 106 -21.35 10.42 11.23
CA CYS A 106 -20.69 9.92 12.44
C CYS A 106 -20.70 8.40 12.52
N GLN A 107 -21.86 7.76 12.29
CA GLN A 107 -21.98 6.30 12.31
C GLN A 107 -21.05 5.66 11.29
N TYR A 108 -20.96 6.22 10.08
CA TYR A 108 -20.09 5.73 9.03
C TYR A 108 -18.60 5.80 9.40
N ILE A 109 -18.17 6.86 10.09
CA ILE A 109 -16.80 6.99 10.59
C ILE A 109 -16.55 6.02 11.76
N ASP A 110 -17.48 5.94 12.71
CA ASP A 110 -17.37 5.08 13.90
C ASP A 110 -17.34 3.58 13.52
N GLU A 111 -18.08 3.19 12.47
CA GLU A 111 -18.09 1.84 11.91
C GLU A 111 -16.85 1.52 11.07
N GLY A 112 -15.95 2.49 10.86
CA GLY A 112 -14.73 2.31 10.07
C GLY A 112 -14.98 2.28 8.56
N GLY A 113 -16.07 2.87 8.07
CA GLY A 113 -16.39 2.91 6.64
C GLY A 113 -15.35 3.67 5.81
N LEU A 114 -14.74 4.71 6.38
CA LEU A 114 -13.64 5.45 5.76
C LEU A 114 -12.35 4.61 5.67
N ASP A 115 -12.03 3.89 6.73
CA ASP A 115 -10.87 2.96 6.76
C ASP A 115 -11.07 1.82 5.75
N MET A 116 -12.29 1.29 5.62
CA MET A 116 -12.62 0.25 4.65
C MET A 116 -12.52 0.74 3.20
N GLU A 117 -13.01 1.95 2.90
CA GLU A 117 -12.87 2.53 1.55
C GLU A 117 -11.41 2.79 1.19
N GLN A 118 -10.61 3.26 2.16
CA GLN A 118 -9.19 3.50 1.95
C GLN A 118 -8.43 2.18 1.73
N MET A 119 -8.73 1.16 2.54
CA MET A 119 -8.17 -0.18 2.38
C MET A 119 -8.59 -0.82 1.05
N GLN A 120 -9.82 -0.57 0.58
CA GLN A 120 -10.29 -1.03 -0.72
C GLN A 120 -9.60 -0.30 -1.89
N ALA A 121 -9.35 1.00 -1.75
CA ALA A 121 -8.61 1.78 -2.73
C ALA A 121 -7.13 1.35 -2.82
N GLU A 122 -6.53 0.97 -1.69
CA GLU A 122 -5.17 0.44 -1.63
C GLU A 122 -5.08 -1.03 -2.07
N MET A 123 -6.13 -1.83 -1.84
CA MET A 123 -6.30 -3.19 -2.39
C MET A 123 -6.86 -3.18 -3.82
N ASN A 124 -6.51 -2.18 -4.64
CA ASN A 124 -6.86 -2.17 -6.07
C ASN A 124 -6.43 -3.51 -6.69
N SER A 125 -7.42 -4.28 -7.16
CA SER A 125 -7.20 -5.66 -7.57
C SER A 125 -6.34 -5.68 -8.84
N PRO A 126 -5.35 -6.58 -8.97
CA PRO A 126 -4.58 -6.73 -10.21
C PRO A 126 -5.46 -7.06 -11.44
N MET A 127 -6.72 -7.42 -11.21
CA MET A 127 -7.74 -7.60 -12.23
C MET A 127 -8.28 -6.29 -12.81
N ASP A 128 -8.35 -5.21 -12.01
CA ASP A 128 -8.78 -3.88 -12.47
C ASP A 128 -7.69 -3.23 -13.32
N ASP A 129 -6.42 -3.37 -12.95
CA ASP A 129 -5.29 -2.95 -13.79
C ASP A 129 -5.26 -3.71 -15.12
N ALA A 130 -5.58 -5.01 -15.10
CA ALA A 130 -5.70 -5.81 -16.33
C ALA A 130 -6.89 -5.35 -17.19
N PHE A 131 -8.00 -4.94 -16.57
CA PHE A 131 -9.18 -4.43 -17.25
C PHE A 131 -8.94 -3.03 -17.85
N GLU A 132 -8.27 -2.14 -17.13
CA GLU A 132 -7.85 -0.83 -17.65
C GLU A 132 -6.87 -0.99 -18.82
N LYS A 133 -5.91 -1.92 -18.71
CA LYS A 133 -4.97 -2.22 -19.79
C LYS A 133 -5.68 -2.79 -21.03
N LEU A 134 -6.69 -3.63 -20.85
CA LEU A 134 -7.53 -4.13 -21.94
C LEU A 134 -8.34 -2.98 -22.58
N LYS A 135 -8.89 -2.08 -21.77
CA LYS A 135 -9.63 -0.89 -22.23
C LYS A 135 -8.73 0.09 -23.00
N GLN A 136 -7.47 0.25 -22.59
CA GLN A 136 -6.47 1.07 -23.27
C GLN A 136 -5.98 0.46 -24.58
N GLN A 137 -5.90 -0.87 -24.68
CA GLN A 137 -5.51 -1.57 -25.91
C GLN A 137 -6.58 -1.51 -27.00
N GLY A 138 -7.77 -1.01 -26.69
CA GLY A 138 -8.88 -0.89 -27.63
C GLY A 138 -9.43 -2.24 -28.07
N PRO A 139 -10.50 -2.25 -28.87
CA PRO A 139 -11.02 -3.49 -29.42
C PRO A 139 -9.93 -4.17 -30.27
N PRO A 140 -9.80 -5.51 -30.18
CA PRO A 140 -8.84 -6.26 -30.99
C PRO A 140 -8.97 -5.93 -32.48
N GLN A 141 -7.85 -5.92 -33.22
CA GLN A 141 -7.85 -5.54 -34.64
C GLN A 141 -8.79 -6.40 -35.50
N TRP A 142 -8.91 -7.70 -35.21
CA TRP A 142 -9.86 -8.58 -35.91
C TRP A 142 -11.31 -8.11 -35.79
N PHE A 143 -11.67 -7.45 -34.68
CA PHE A 143 -13.01 -6.90 -34.47
C PHE A 143 -13.22 -5.62 -35.29
N VAL A 144 -12.22 -4.75 -35.37
CA VAL A 144 -12.25 -3.54 -36.22
C VAL A 144 -12.36 -3.93 -37.69
N GLU A 145 -11.55 -4.89 -38.14
CA GLU A 145 -11.58 -5.42 -39.50
C GLU A 145 -12.93 -6.05 -39.85
N ALA A 146 -13.53 -6.82 -38.92
CA ALA A 146 -14.85 -7.41 -39.11
C ALA A 146 -15.95 -6.34 -39.25
N MET A 147 -15.92 -5.28 -38.44
CA MET A 147 -16.88 -4.18 -38.51
C MET A 147 -16.71 -3.32 -39.77
N THR A 148 -15.47 -3.03 -40.16
CA THR A 148 -15.19 -2.30 -41.41
C THR A 148 -15.64 -3.12 -42.62
N ASN A 149 -15.34 -4.42 -42.67
CA ASN A 149 -15.81 -5.31 -43.74
C ASN A 149 -17.34 -5.43 -43.78
N ALA A 150 -18.00 -5.45 -42.62
CA ALA A 150 -19.46 -5.46 -42.55
C ALA A 150 -20.07 -4.14 -43.06
N GLN A 151 -19.46 -2.99 -42.73
CA GLN A 151 -19.86 -1.69 -43.28
C GLN A 151 -19.63 -1.57 -44.78
N GLU A 152 -18.48 -2.05 -45.27
CA GLU A 152 -18.17 -2.01 -46.70
C GLU A 152 -19.08 -2.94 -47.50
N LYS A 153 -19.39 -4.14 -46.98
CA LYS A 153 -20.41 -5.00 -47.59
C LYS A 153 -21.79 -4.36 -47.60
N ALA A 154 -22.21 -3.73 -46.50
CA ALA A 154 -23.48 -3.02 -46.45
C ALA A 154 -23.54 -1.83 -47.42
N LYS A 155 -22.42 -1.16 -47.66
CA LYS A 155 -22.31 -0.09 -48.68
C LYS A 155 -22.28 -0.63 -50.11
N GLN A 156 -21.56 -1.73 -50.37
CA GLN A 156 -21.52 -2.37 -51.69
C GLN A 156 -22.87 -2.97 -52.09
N GLU A 157 -23.62 -3.53 -51.14
CA GLU A 157 -25.01 -3.98 -51.38
C GLU A 157 -25.98 -2.80 -51.58
N ALA A 158 -25.66 -1.60 -51.05
CA ALA A 158 -26.43 -0.39 -51.30
C ALA A 158 -26.08 0.31 -52.64
N GLU A 159 -24.92 0.04 -53.24
CA GLU A 159 -24.42 0.69 -54.46
C GLU A 159 -24.40 -0.20 -55.73
N GLY A 160 -25.15 -1.30 -55.79
CA GLY A 160 -25.47 -1.91 -57.10
C GLY A 160 -26.42 -3.11 -57.04
N PRO A 161 -27.44 -3.20 -57.93
CA PRO A 161 -27.38 -2.74 -59.32
C PRO A 161 -28.64 -1.97 -59.80
N GLU A 162 -28.51 -0.66 -60.04
CA GLU A 162 -29.38 0.07 -60.99
C GLU A 162 -28.53 0.97 -61.89
N ASN A 163 -27.80 0.37 -62.83
CA ASN A 163 -27.70 0.95 -64.17
C ASN A 163 -27.22 -0.08 -65.19
N SER A 164 -28.15 -0.92 -65.63
CA SER A 164 -28.04 -1.64 -66.90
C SER A 164 -29.45 -1.89 -67.42
N ARG A 165 -30.06 -0.86 -67.99
CA ARG A 165 -30.97 -0.98 -69.14
C ARG A 165 -31.21 0.35 -69.82
#